data_AF-A0A8T4QQS0-F1
#
_entry.id   AF-A0A8T4QQS0-F1
#
_cell.length_a   1.000
_cell.length_b   1.000
_cell.length_c   1.000
_cell.angle_alpha   90.00
_cell.angle_beta   90.00
_cell.angle_gamma   90.00
#
_symmetry.space_group_name_H-M   'P 1'
#
loop_
_entity.id
_entity.type
_entity.pdbx_description
1 polymer ?
#
loop_
_entity_poly.entity_id
_entity_poly.type
_entity_poly.pdbx_seq_one_letter_code
_entity_poly.pdbx_strand_id
1 'polypeptide(L)'
;MAFSKSFPKTKDKYPVWEEVYLSKDEEIEEEKRARGENVNLMKDCLKDARQVLKQENIKEEANVVRMAVAFFEKIASHQVYYKEAKAKEKFDTSIKQDVEKETRQS
;
A
#
# COMPACT_ATOMS: atom_id res chain seq x y z
N MET A 1 21.97 -12.41 4.76
CA MET A 1 22.11 -12.65 3.31
C MET A 1 21.61 -11.38 2.67
N ALA A 2 22.38 -10.72 1.81
CA ALA A 2 21.96 -9.46 1.19
C ALA A 2 20.71 -9.69 0.33
N PHE A 3 19.63 -8.97 0.61
CA PHE A 3 18.39 -8.97 -0.14
C PHE A 3 18.68 -8.42 -1.54
N SER A 4 18.29 -9.18 -2.56
CA SER A 4 18.41 -8.77 -3.95
C SER A 4 17.07 -8.83 -4.66
N LYS A 5 16.89 -7.91 -5.61
CA LYS A 5 15.71 -7.91 -6.49
C LYS A 5 16.10 -7.42 -7.88
N SER A 6 15.60 -8.10 -8.90
CA SER A 6 15.82 -7.74 -10.30
C SER A 6 14.76 -6.76 -10.79
N PHE A 7 15.20 -5.70 -11.46
CA PHE A 7 14.33 -4.70 -12.05
C PHE A 7 14.56 -4.61 -13.57
N PRO A 8 13.50 -4.48 -14.39
CA PRO A 8 13.64 -4.34 -15.83
C PRO A 8 14.09 -2.91 -16.18
N LYS A 9 15.17 -2.79 -16.97
CA LYS A 9 15.66 -1.53 -17.52
C LYS A 9 15.38 -1.50 -19.01
N THR A 10 14.45 -0.64 -19.41
CA THR A 10 14.07 -0.46 -20.81
C THR A 10 15.15 0.38 -21.51
N LYS A 11 16.11 -0.28 -22.16
CA LYS A 11 17.05 0.39 -23.08
C LYS A 11 16.74 0.16 -24.56
N ASP A 12 15.98 -0.89 -24.91
CA ASP A 12 15.63 -1.28 -26.29
C ASP A 12 14.31 -2.10 -26.34
N LYS A 13 14.09 -2.86 -27.44
CA LYS A 13 12.94 -3.76 -27.71
C LYS A 13 12.74 -4.89 -26.68
N TYR A 14 13.74 -5.19 -25.85
CA TYR A 14 13.69 -6.19 -24.78
C TYR A 14 14.21 -5.61 -23.47
N PRO A 15 13.56 -5.87 -22.33
CA PRO A 15 14.01 -5.39 -21.03
C PRO A 15 15.30 -6.13 -20.61
N VAL A 16 16.34 -5.39 -20.25
CA VAL A 16 17.53 -5.94 -19.60
C VAL A 16 17.24 -5.95 -18.09
N TRP A 17 17.35 -7.11 -17.45
CA TRP A 17 17.13 -7.26 -16.02
C TRP A 17 18.41 -6.94 -15.26
N GLU A 18 18.37 -5.91 -14.41
CA GLU A 18 19.48 -5.51 -13.55
C GLU A 18 19.16 -5.97 -12.12
N GLU A 19 20.05 -6.76 -11.52
CA GLU A 19 19.92 -7.21 -10.14
C GLU A 19 20.52 -6.16 -9.20
N VAL A 20 19.70 -5.67 -8.28
CA VAL A 20 20.10 -4.68 -7.27
C VAL A 20 20.18 -5.36 -5.92
N TYR A 21 21.27 -5.12 -5.19
CA TYR A 21 21.53 -5.67 -3.86
C TYR A 21 21.45 -4.55 -2.83
N LEU A 22 20.83 -4.82 -1.68
CA LEU A 22 20.95 -3.96 -0.51
C LEU A 22 22.22 -4.30 0.27
N SER A 23 22.91 -3.26 0.74
CA SER A 23 23.95 -3.42 1.75
C SER A 23 23.33 -3.76 3.11
N LYS A 24 24.12 -4.34 4.01
CA LYS A 24 23.67 -4.74 5.35
C LYS A 24 23.13 -3.55 6.17
N ASP A 25 23.71 -2.37 6.00
CA ASP A 25 23.27 -1.17 6.72
C ASP A 25 21.91 -0.68 6.20
N GLU A 26 21.69 -0.72 4.87
CA GLU A 26 20.40 -0.40 4.25
C GLU A 26 19.31 -1.39 4.65
N GLU A 27 19.62 -2.69 4.74
CA GLU A 27 18.67 -3.69 5.26
C GLU A 27 18.24 -3.38 6.68
N ILE A 28 19.18 -3.08 7.57
CA ILE A 28 18.88 -2.78 8.97
C ILE A 28 18.06 -1.50 9.10
N GLU A 29 18.33 -0.49 8.27
CA GLU A 29 17.55 0.75 8.25
C GLU A 29 16.12 0.51 7.78
N GLU A 30 15.92 -0.22 6.69
CA GLU A 30 14.60 -0.54 6.16
C GLU A 30 13.82 -1.49 7.09
N GLU A 31 14.47 -2.46 7.74
CA GLU A 31 13.83 -3.29 8.78
C GLU A 31 13.35 -2.44 9.97
N LYS A 32 14.15 -1.47 10.40
CA LYS A 32 13.77 -0.55 11.48
C LYS A 32 12.60 0.34 11.06
N ARG A 33 12.62 0.87 9.83
CA ARG A 33 11.52 1.67 9.26
C ARG A 33 10.25 0.84 9.21
N ALA A 34 10.29 -0.34 8.59
CA ALA A 34 9.15 -1.24 8.47
C ALA A 34 8.57 -1.60 9.85
N ARG A 35 9.43 -1.86 10.84
CA ARG A 35 8.99 -2.12 12.22
C ARG A 35 8.26 -0.92 12.83
N GLY A 36 8.80 0.29 12.65
CA GLY A 36 8.19 1.52 13.14
C GLY A 36 6.82 1.79 12.52
N GLU A 37 6.72 1.63 11.19
CA GLU A 37 5.47 1.76 10.45
C GLU A 37 4.42 0.75 10.89
N ASN A 38 4.81 -0.52 11.06
CA ASN A 38 3.90 -1.57 11.53
C ASN A 38 3.34 -1.29 12.94
N VAL A 39 4.17 -0.78 13.85
CA VAL A 39 3.72 -0.38 15.19
C VAL A 39 2.71 0.77 15.12
N ASN A 40 2.97 1.76 14.28
CA ASN A 40 2.04 2.88 14.10
C ASN A 40 0.72 2.42 13.49
N LEU A 41 0.77 1.57 12.46
CA LEU A 41 -0.42 1.01 11.84
C LEU A 41 -1.27 0.21 12.84
N MET A 42 -0.64 -0.60 13.69
CA MET A 42 -1.34 -1.34 14.74
C MET A 42 -2.00 -0.40 15.78
N LYS A 43 -1.33 0.71 16.15
CA LYS A 43 -1.93 1.71 17.04
C LYS A 43 -3.20 2.32 16.45
N ASP A 44 -3.21 2.59 15.15
CA ASP A 44 -4.37 3.14 14.47
C ASP A 44 -5.49 2.09 14.38
N CYS A 45 -5.17 0.84 14.05
CA CYS A 45 -6.13 -0.27 14.07
C CYS A 45 -6.78 -0.45 15.47
N LEU A 46 -6.02 -0.27 16.54
CA LEU A 46 -6.55 -0.32 17.91
C LEU A 46 -7.48 0.86 18.25
N LYS A 47 -7.21 2.05 17.71
CA LYS A 47 -8.12 3.21 17.88
C LYS A 47 -9.42 2.97 17.13
N ASP A 48 -9.33 2.50 15.88
CA ASP A 48 -10.49 2.23 15.04
C ASP A 48 -11.35 1.11 15.64
N ALA A 49 -10.73 0.04 16.14
CA ALA A 49 -11.43 -1.04 16.83
C ALA A 49 -12.19 -0.53 18.07
N ARG A 50 -11.57 0.33 18.89
CA ARG A 50 -12.24 0.95 20.04
C ARG A 50 -13.40 1.84 19.62
N GLN A 51 -13.26 2.59 18.51
CA GLN A 51 -14.31 3.44 18.00
C GLN A 51 -15.53 2.63 17.56
N VAL A 52 -15.33 1.55 16.81
CA VAL A 52 -16.42 0.68 16.36
C VAL A 52 -17.11 0.01 17.55
N LEU A 53 -16.37 -0.53 18.51
CA LEU A 53 -16.96 -1.15 19.70
C LEU A 53 -17.77 -0.16 20.55
N LYS A 54 -17.30 1.09 20.65
CA LYS A 54 -18.03 2.17 21.33
C LYS A 54 -19.32 2.53 20.59
N GLN A 55 -19.31 2.57 19.26
CA GLN A 55 -20.50 2.83 18.44
C GLN A 55 -21.56 1.74 18.61
N GLU A 56 -21.12 0.49 18.68
CA GLU A 56 -22.00 -0.69 18.83
C GLU A 56 -22.34 -1.03 20.29
N ASN A 57 -21.91 -0.21 21.27
CA ASN A 57 -22.10 -0.44 22.72
C ASN A 57 -21.58 -1.80 23.23
N ILE A 58 -20.55 -2.37 22.59
CA ILE A 58 -19.94 -3.64 22.98
C ILE A 58 -18.84 -3.36 24.02
N LYS A 59 -19.01 -3.86 25.25
CA LYS A 59 -18.11 -3.60 26.39
C LYS A 59 -16.96 -4.60 26.54
N GLU A 60 -16.76 -5.49 25.57
CA GLU A 60 -15.74 -6.53 25.66
C GLU A 60 -14.37 -6.03 25.17
N GLU A 61 -13.49 -5.71 26.12
CA GLU A 61 -12.10 -5.29 25.84
C GLU A 61 -11.30 -6.36 25.09
N ALA A 62 -11.61 -7.64 25.31
CA ALA A 62 -10.98 -8.76 24.60
C ALA A 62 -11.23 -8.73 23.08
N ASN A 63 -12.33 -8.12 22.63
CA ASN A 63 -12.66 -8.00 21.21
C ASN A 63 -11.90 -6.88 20.51
N VAL A 64 -11.38 -5.90 21.25
CA VAL A 64 -10.60 -4.78 20.69
C VAL A 64 -9.38 -5.32 19.95
N VAL A 65 -8.64 -6.23 20.59
CA VAL A 65 -7.42 -6.80 20.01
C VAL A 65 -7.74 -7.66 18.80
N ARG A 66 -8.78 -8.50 18.89
CA ARG A 66 -9.21 -9.36 17.77
C ARG A 66 -9.64 -8.55 16.56
N MET A 67 -10.41 -7.48 16.77
CA MET A 67 -10.80 -6.56 15.70
C MET A 67 -9.61 -5.80 15.12
N ALA A 68 -8.69 -5.32 15.95
CA ALA A 68 -7.50 -4.63 15.48
C ALA A 68 -6.62 -5.54 14.60
N VAL A 69 -6.46 -6.81 14.96
CA VAL A 69 -5.76 -7.81 14.13
C VAL A 69 -6.47 -8.00 12.79
N ALA A 70 -7.80 -8.17 12.80
CA ALA A 70 -8.59 -8.30 11.58
C ALA A 70 -8.47 -7.07 10.65
N PHE A 71 -8.47 -5.86 11.22
CA PHE A 71 -8.23 -4.64 10.46
C PHE A 71 -6.81 -4.57 9.91
N PHE A 72 -5.81 -4.90 10.71
CA PHE A 72 -4.41 -4.90 10.27
C PHE A 72 -4.19 -5.80 9.05
N GLU A 73 -4.70 -7.04 9.10
CA GLU A 73 -4.61 -7.99 7.99
C GLU A 73 -5.32 -7.48 6.72
N LYS A 74 -6.52 -6.92 6.88
CA LYS A 74 -7.30 -6.39 5.74
C LYS A 74 -6.68 -5.15 5.13
N ILE A 75 -6.11 -4.27 5.93
CA ILE A 75 -5.44 -3.05 5.46
C ILE A 75 -4.18 -3.43 4.67
N ALA A 76 -3.37 -4.35 5.21
CA ALA A 76 -2.17 -4.85 4.54
C ALA A 76 -2.48 -5.44 3.15
N SER A 77 -3.64 -6.10 2.99
CA SER A 77 -4.05 -6.70 1.71
C SER A 77 -4.70 -5.72 0.73
N HIS A 78 -5.56 -4.79 1.20
CA HIS A 78 -6.43 -4.01 0.30
C HIS A 78 -5.92 -2.60 -0.03
N GLN A 79 -4.96 -2.04 0.71
CA GLN A 79 -4.49 -0.68 0.42
C GLN A 79 -3.89 -0.54 -0.98
N VAL A 80 -3.16 -1.55 -1.46
CA VAL A 80 -2.58 -1.54 -2.81
C VAL A 80 -3.68 -1.57 -3.86
N TYR A 81 -4.66 -2.47 -3.71
CA TYR A 81 -5.81 -2.58 -4.61
C TYR A 81 -6.57 -1.25 -4.77
N TYR A 82 -6.92 -0.58 -3.67
CA TYR A 82 -7.63 0.71 -3.75
C TYR A 82 -6.79 1.83 -4.37
N LYS A 83 -5.47 1.81 -4.16
CA LYS A 83 -4.55 2.76 -4.80
C LYS A 83 -4.48 2.53 -6.30
N GLU A 84 -4.37 1.27 -6.73
CA GLU A 84 -4.36 0.89 -8.15
C GLU A 84 -5.69 1.21 -8.85
N ALA A 85 -6.82 0.90 -8.22
CA ALA A 85 -8.14 1.21 -8.74
C ALA A 85 -8.31 2.73 -8.97
N LYS A 86 -7.92 3.55 -7.97
CA LYS A 86 -7.98 5.01 -8.08
C LYS A 86 -6.98 5.57 -9.11
N ALA A 87 -5.81 4.95 -9.27
CA ALA A 87 -4.85 5.32 -10.31
C ALA A 87 -5.43 5.04 -11.71
N LYS A 88 -6.09 3.89 -11.89
CA LYS A 88 -6.78 3.53 -13.13
C LYS A 88 -7.92 4.49 -13.46
N GLU A 89 -8.76 4.85 -12.49
CA GLU A 89 -9.84 5.83 -12.68
C GLU A 89 -9.31 7.19 -13.17
N LYS A 90 -8.18 7.65 -12.59
CA LYS A 90 -7.54 8.89 -13.03
C LYS A 90 -7.02 8.80 -14.45
N PHE A 91 -6.38 7.69 -14.81
CA PHE A 91 -5.87 7.43 -16.15
C PHE A 91 -7.00 7.37 -17.20
N ASP A 92 -8.07 6.65 -16.89
CA ASP A 92 -9.25 6.55 -17.75
C ASP A 92 -9.93 7.91 -17.93
N THR A 93 -9.93 8.75 -16.89
CA THR A 93 -10.46 10.12 -16.96
C THR A 93 -9.57 11.03 -17.82
N SER A 94 -8.25 10.95 -17.69
CA SER A 94 -7.34 11.73 -18.55
C SER A 94 -7.48 11.37 -20.02
N ILE A 95 -7.59 10.06 -20.34
CA ILE A 95 -7.82 9.62 -21.72
C ILE A 95 -9.12 10.18 -22.29
N LYS A 96 -10.22 10.14 -21.52
CA LYS A 96 -11.50 10.69 -21.98
C LYS A 96 -11.42 12.19 -22.26
N GLN A 97 -10.73 12.94 -21.41
CA GLN A 97 -10.55 14.39 -21.59
C GLN A 97 -9.68 14.72 -22.81
N ASP A 98 -8.69 13.89 -23.13
CA ASP A 98 -7.83 14.11 -24.30
C ASP A 98 -8.58 13.79 -25.60
N VAL A 99 -9.39 12.72 -25.62
CA VAL A 99 -10.27 12.38 -26.75
C VAL A 99 -11.32 13.47 -27.01
N GLU A 100 -11.91 14.06 -25.96
CA GLU A 100 -12.88 15.15 -26.08
C GLU A 100 -12.26 16.47 -26.59
N LYS A 101 -10.96 16.71 -26.33
CA LYS A 101 -10.24 17.88 -26.86
C LYS A 101 -9.91 17.72 -28.34
N GLU A 102 -9.51 16.52 -28.77
CA GLU A 102 -9.22 16.22 -30.18
C GLU A 102 -10.48 16.29 -31.06
N THR A 103 -11.63 15.84 -30.55
CA THR A 103 -12.92 15.93 -31.26
C THR A 103 -13.51 17.34 -31.31
N ARG A 104 -13.08 18.27 -30.45
CA ARG A 104 -13.50 19.68 -30.50
C ARG A 104 -12.57 20.57 -31.34
N GLN A 105 -11.40 20.05 -31.73
CA GLN A 105 -10.43 20.75 -32.59
C GLN A 105 -10.47 20.28 -34.06
N SER A 106 -11.29 19.26 -34.36
CA SER A 106 -11.60 18.79 -35.73
C SER A 106 -12.95 19.33 -36.20
#